data_AF-A0AAP0GFG1-F1
#
_entry.id   AF-A0AAP0GFG1-F1
#
_cell.length_a   1.000
_cell.length_b   1.000
_cell.length_c   1.000
_cell.angle_alpha   90.00
_cell.angle_beta   90.00
_cell.angle_gamma   90.00
#
_symmetry.space_group_name_H-M   'P 1'
#
loop_
_entity.id
_entity.type
_entity.pdbx_description
1 polymer ?
#
loop_
_entity_poly.entity_id
_entity_poly.type
_entity_poly.pdbx_seq_one_letter_code
_entity_poly.pdbx_strand_id
1 'polypeptide(L)'
;MRIAARLGLRFSKETEAAILDLSSSIQSLGKDRFMMEMNFMMAHGAAASSINLLQIFKLLESIFPAHLLREISQENVVKLVNILSLHVSFHGVGDCSAYARARYPE
;
A
#
# COMPACT_ATOMS: atom_id res chain seq x y z
N MET A 1 8.44 -0.66 -3.46
CA MET A 1 7.20 -1.45 -3.68
C MET A 1 6.51 -1.08 -5.00
N ARG A 2 5.97 0.13 -5.16
CA ARG A 2 5.26 0.57 -6.39
C ARG A 2 5.99 0.28 -7.71
N ILE A 3 7.26 0.66 -7.82
CA ILE A 3 8.06 0.46 -9.04
C ILE A 3 8.24 -1.03 -9.33
N ALA A 4 8.59 -1.82 -8.31
CA ALA A 4 8.76 -3.27 -8.45
C ALA A 4 7.46 -3.96 -8.87
N ALA A 5 6.32 -3.56 -8.28
CA ALA A 5 5.01 -4.08 -8.63
C ALA A 5 4.64 -3.82 -10.10
N ARG A 6 4.95 -2.62 -10.61
CA ARG A 6 4.66 -2.21 -11.99
C ARG A 6 5.54 -2.92 -13.00
N LEU A 7 6.81 -3.09 -12.68
CA LEU A 7 7.81 -3.64 -13.59
C LEU A 7 7.97 -5.17 -13.43
N GLY A 8 7.22 -5.80 -12.52
CA GLY A 8 7.34 -7.23 -12.24
C GLY A 8 8.71 -7.61 -11.64
N LEU A 9 9.40 -6.65 -11.01
CA LEU A 9 10.72 -6.89 -10.44
C LEU A 9 10.61 -7.69 -9.15
N ARG A 10 11.59 -8.57 -8.94
CA ARG A 10 11.76 -9.31 -7.69
C ARG A 10 12.80 -8.61 -6.83
N PHE A 11 12.60 -8.65 -5.53
CA PHE A 11 13.58 -8.14 -4.57
C PHE A 11 14.67 -9.19 -4.33
N SER A 12 15.89 -8.75 -4.03
CA SER A 12 16.93 -9.67 -3.54
C SER A 12 16.59 -10.11 -2.12
N LYS A 13 17.07 -11.28 -1.69
CA LYS A 13 16.86 -11.77 -0.31
C LYS A 13 17.26 -10.75 0.76
N GLU A 14 18.34 -10.02 0.53
CA GLU A 14 18.83 -8.97 1.42
C GLU A 14 17.86 -7.78 1.48
N THR A 15 17.29 -7.37 0.34
CA THR A 15 16.27 -6.32 0.30
C THR A 15 14.97 -6.77 0.95
N GLU A 16 14.57 -8.03 0.74
CA GLU A 16 13.38 -8.61 1.37
C GLU A 16 13.51 -8.63 2.90
N ALA A 17 14.66 -9.04 3.42
CA ALA A 17 14.95 -9.03 4.85
C ALA A 17 14.88 -7.60 5.42
N ALA A 18 15.50 -6.63 4.75
CA ALA A 18 15.45 -5.23 5.17
C ALA A 18 14.01 -4.66 5.16
N ILE A 19 13.18 -5.03 4.19
CA ILE A 19 11.77 -4.61 4.14
C ILE A 19 11.00 -5.16 5.34
N LEU A 20 11.21 -6.43 5.70
CA LEU A 20 10.56 -7.06 6.84
C LEU A 20 11.01 -6.44 8.17
N ASP A 21 12.30 -6.17 8.35
CA ASP A 21 12.85 -5.51 9.54
C ASP A 21 12.26 -4.10 9.73
N LEU A 22 12.10 -3.36 8.63
CA LEU A 22 11.56 -2.00 8.64
C LEU A 22 10.02 -1.96 8.62
N SER A 23 9.34 -3.10 8.56
CA SER A 23 7.86 -3.16 8.48
C SER A 23 7.17 -2.44 9.65
N SER A 24 7.76 -2.52 10.85
CA SER A 24 7.28 -1.83 12.05
C SER A 24 7.35 -0.29 11.93
N SER A 25 8.33 0.23 11.19
CA SER A 25 8.52 1.67 10.98
C SER A 25 7.39 2.28 10.14
N ILE A 26 6.63 1.47 9.40
CA ILE A 26 5.45 1.91 8.65
C ILE A 26 4.36 2.42 9.60
N GLN A 27 4.26 1.89 10.82
CA GLN A 27 3.31 2.39 11.83
C GLN A 27 3.64 3.82 12.30
N SER A 28 4.90 4.23 12.19
CA SER A 28 5.34 5.60 12.49
C SER A 28 5.10 6.59 11.33
N LEU A 29 4.76 6.08 10.15
CA LEU A 29 4.39 6.92 9.02
C LEU A 29 3.03 7.55 9.30
N GLY A 30 2.93 8.88 9.21
CA GLY A 30 1.65 9.57 9.37
C GLY A 30 0.57 8.99 8.43
N LYS A 31 -0.63 8.77 8.97
CA LYS A 31 -1.76 8.11 8.27
C LYS A 31 -1.99 8.67 6.88
N ASP A 32 -1.93 9.98 6.71
CA ASP A 32 -2.18 10.66 5.43
C ASP A 32 -1.13 10.31 4.38
N ARG A 33 0.15 10.31 4.76
CA ARG A 33 1.26 9.96 3.87
C ARG A 33 1.20 8.50 3.46
N PHE A 34 0.82 7.64 4.39
CA PHE A 34 0.64 6.23 4.12
C PHE A 34 -0.52 5.99 3.13
N MET A 35 -1.68 6.60 3.36
CA MET A 35 -2.86 6.48 2.50
C MET A 35 -2.62 7.06 1.10
N MET A 36 -1.87 8.16 1.01
CA MET A 36 -1.44 8.74 -0.27
C MET A 36 -0.61 7.74 -1.09
N GLU A 37 0.36 7.06 -0.47
CA GLU A 37 1.19 6.07 -1.16
C GLU A 37 0.37 4.85 -1.61
N MET A 38 -0.62 4.43 -0.82
CA MET A 38 -1.58 3.38 -1.20
C MET A 38 -2.44 3.81 -2.39
N ASN A 39 -2.92 5.06 -2.41
CA ASN A 39 -3.64 5.63 -3.54
C ASN A 39 -2.77 5.61 -4.81
N PHE A 40 -1.51 6.02 -4.71
CA PHE A 40 -0.59 5.97 -5.85
C PHE A 40 -0.31 4.53 -6.33
N MET A 41 -0.24 3.55 -5.42
CA MET A 41 -0.09 2.15 -5.86
C MET A 41 -1.33 1.61 -6.56
N MET A 42 -2.53 2.05 -6.16
CA MET A 42 -3.79 1.56 -6.72
C MET A 42 -4.25 2.29 -7.99
N ALA A 43 -4.00 3.60 -8.10
CA ALA A 43 -4.50 4.43 -9.20
C ALA A 43 -3.90 4.11 -10.58
N HIS A 44 -2.78 3.40 -10.66
CA HIS A 44 -2.00 3.28 -11.91
C HIS A 44 -1.93 1.87 -12.51
N GLY A 45 -2.93 1.02 -12.29
CA GLY A 45 -3.07 -0.27 -12.99
C GLY A 45 -2.11 -1.38 -12.52
N ALA A 46 -1.37 -1.16 -11.44
CA ALA A 46 -0.55 -2.18 -10.79
C ALA A 46 -1.08 -2.54 -9.39
N ALA A 47 -2.39 -2.32 -9.16
CA ALA A 47 -3.03 -2.51 -7.86
C ALA A 47 -2.90 -3.97 -7.38
N ALA A 48 -3.25 -4.94 -8.24
CA ALA A 48 -3.18 -6.36 -7.91
C ALA A 48 -1.75 -6.82 -7.56
N SER A 49 -0.76 -6.46 -8.37
CA SER A 49 0.65 -6.78 -8.11
C SER A 49 1.18 -6.10 -6.84
N SER A 50 0.73 -4.88 -6.58
CA SER A 50 1.12 -4.14 -5.37
C SER A 50 0.54 -4.78 -4.12
N ILE A 51 -0.74 -5.17 -4.14
CA ILE A 51 -1.41 -5.88 -3.04
C ILE A 51 -0.74 -7.22 -2.77
N ASN A 52 -0.43 -7.98 -3.83
CA ASN A 52 0.28 -9.25 -3.69
C ASN A 52 1.65 -9.07 -3.01
N LEU A 53 2.41 -8.04 -3.38
CA LEU A 53 3.67 -7.73 -2.70
C LEU A 53 3.43 -7.33 -1.24
N LEU A 54 2.43 -6.50 -0.93
CA LEU A 54 2.10 -6.13 0.45
C LEU A 54 1.70 -7.34 1.30
N GLN A 55 1.02 -8.33 0.71
CA GLN A 55 0.67 -9.61 1.35
C GLN A 55 1.91 -10.44 1.65
N ILE A 56 2.82 -10.59 0.68
CA ILE A 56 4.07 -11.35 0.84
C ILE A 56 4.92 -10.78 1.99
N PHE A 57 4.97 -9.45 2.12
CA PHE A 57 5.71 -8.78 3.20
C PHE A 57 4.91 -8.58 4.48
N LYS A 58 3.69 -9.14 4.59
CA LYS A 58 2.78 -9.00 5.74
C LYS A 58 2.52 -7.54 6.15
N LEU A 59 2.69 -6.60 5.24
CA LEU A 59 2.50 -5.18 5.53
C LEU A 59 1.02 -4.88 5.72
N LEU A 60 0.14 -5.56 4.97
CA LEU A 60 -1.31 -5.39 5.17
C LEU A 60 -1.73 -5.69 6.60
N GLU A 61 -1.08 -6.62 7.29
CA GLU A 61 -1.44 -7.00 8.66
C GLU A 61 -1.15 -5.89 9.67
N SER A 62 -0.14 -5.05 9.43
CA SER A 62 0.18 -3.91 10.29
C SER A 62 -0.70 -2.68 10.00
N ILE A 63 -1.32 -2.64 8.82
CA ILE A 63 -2.09 -1.49 8.33
C ILE A 63 -3.59 -1.71 8.54
N PHE A 64 -4.07 -2.92 8.29
CA PHE A 64 -5.49 -3.23 8.27
C PHE A 64 -5.92 -3.88 9.58
N PRO A 65 -7.04 -3.45 10.15
CA PRO A 65 -7.61 -4.12 11.30
C PRO A 65 -7.98 -5.56 10.94
N ALA A 66 -7.84 -6.47 11.91
CA ALA A 66 -7.93 -7.92 11.71
C ALA A 66 -9.22 -8.41 11.03
N HIS A 67 -10.32 -7.64 11.12
CA HIS A 67 -11.57 -7.96 10.44
C HIS A 67 -11.45 -7.86 8.91
N LEU A 68 -10.75 -6.83 8.40
CA LEU A 68 -10.50 -6.67 6.96
C LEU A 68 -9.58 -7.78 6.46
N LEU A 69 -8.57 -8.19 7.23
CA LEU A 69 -7.67 -9.30 6.85
C LEU A 69 -8.40 -10.65 6.68
N ARG A 70 -9.42 -10.93 7.51
CA ARG A 70 -10.24 -12.14 7.38
C ARG A 70 -11.09 -12.15 6.13
N GLU A 71 -11.62 -10.99 5.76
CA GLU A 71 -12.37 -10.79 4.51
C GLU A 71 -11.44 -10.93 3.30
N ILE A 72 -10.21 -10.40 3.43
CA ILE A 72 -9.14 -10.51 2.43
C ILE A 72 -8.70 -11.97 2.21
N SER A 73 -8.65 -12.80 3.26
CA SER A 73 -8.23 -14.21 3.18
C SER A 73 -9.21 -15.13 2.43
N GLN A 74 -10.44 -14.68 2.17
CA GLN A 74 -11.50 -15.47 1.54
C GLN A 74 -11.85 -15.00 0.13
N GLU A 75 -11.34 -13.85 -0.33
CA GLU A 75 -11.78 -13.20 -1.57
C GLU A 75 -10.67 -12.98 -2.62
N ASN A 76 -11.08 -12.95 -3.89
CA ASN A 76 -10.21 -12.71 -5.04
C ASN A 76 -9.52 -11.34 -4.96
N VAL A 77 -8.28 -11.26 -5.46
CA VAL A 77 -7.46 -10.03 -5.55
C VAL A 77 -8.23 -8.85 -6.15
N VAL A 78 -9.15 -9.09 -7.10
CA VAL A 78 -10.01 -8.05 -7.70
C VAL A 78 -10.95 -7.41 -6.66
N LYS A 79 -11.56 -8.21 -5.77
CA LYS A 79 -12.39 -7.67 -4.70
C LYS A 79 -11.54 -6.95 -3.65
N LEU A 80 -10.33 -7.43 -3.38
CA LEU A 80 -9.35 -6.73 -2.52
C LEU A 80 -9.01 -5.35 -3.07
N VAL A 81 -8.71 -5.26 -4.36
CA VAL A 81 -8.45 -3.99 -5.05
C VAL A 81 -9.64 -3.05 -4.87
N ASN A 82 -10.87 -3.52 -5.02
CA ASN A 82 -12.06 -2.68 -4.88
C ASN A 82 -12.30 -2.22 -3.43
N ILE A 83 -12.22 -3.13 -2.45
CA ILE A 83 -12.39 -2.78 -1.02
C ILE A 83 -11.32 -1.79 -0.58
N LEU A 84 -10.06 -2.03 -0.97
CA LEU A 84 -8.94 -1.14 -0.69
C LEU A 84 -9.10 0.20 -1.41
N SER A 85 -9.51 0.20 -2.68
CA SER A 85 -9.75 1.44 -3.43
C SER A 85 -10.86 2.28 -2.79
N LEU A 86 -11.94 1.65 -2.31
CA LEU A 86 -13.02 2.33 -1.59
C LEU A 86 -12.53 2.88 -0.24
N HIS A 87 -11.80 2.08 0.55
CA HIS A 87 -11.29 2.50 1.85
C HIS A 87 -10.30 3.67 1.74
N VAL A 88 -9.40 3.61 0.76
CA VAL A 88 -8.42 4.68 0.54
C VAL A 88 -9.07 5.93 -0.07
N SER A 89 -10.13 5.79 -0.87
CA SER A 89 -10.93 6.93 -1.33
C SER A 89 -11.73 7.59 -0.20
N PHE A 90 -12.28 6.81 0.74
CA PHE A 90 -13.11 7.34 1.84
C PHE A 90 -12.31 8.08 2.91
N HIS A 91 -11.05 7.69 3.12
CA HIS A 91 -10.12 8.36 4.03
C HIS A 91 -9.22 9.40 3.35
N GLY A 92 -9.24 9.47 2.01
CA GLY A 92 -8.39 10.34 1.19
C GLY A 92 -8.90 11.77 0.99
N VAL A 93 -9.89 12.24 1.77
CA VAL A 93 -10.39 13.63 1.71
C VAL A 93 -9.45 14.58 2.47
N GLY A 94 -8.17 14.48 2.20
CA GLY A 94 -7.17 15.51 2.44
C GLY A 94 -6.49 15.72 1.10
N ASP A 95 -6.50 16.96 0.61
CA ASP A 95 -6.02 17.33 -0.73
C ASP A 95 -4.58 16.82 -0.97
N CYS A 96 -4.49 15.59 -1.50
CA CYS A 96 -3.22 14.92 -1.79
C CYS A 96 -2.42 15.70 -2.83
N SER A 97 -3.09 16.52 -3.64
CA SER A 97 -2.47 17.42 -4.62
C SER A 97 -1.79 18.59 -3.91
N ALA A 98 -2.42 19.18 -2.90
CA ALA A 98 -1.80 20.22 -2.06
C ALA A 98 -0.63 19.68 -1.24
N TYR A 99 -0.74 18.49 -0.66
CA TYR A 99 0.36 17.87 0.10
C TYR A 99 1.57 17.53 -0.77
N ALA A 100 1.36 17.01 -1.99
CA ALA A 100 2.43 16.76 -2.96
C ALA A 100 3.17 18.05 -3.32
N ARG A 101 2.43 19.12 -3.65
CA ARG A 101 3.01 20.44 -3.97
C ARG A 101 3.75 21.06 -2.80
N ALA A 102 3.29 20.85 -1.56
CA ALA A 102 3.97 21.37 -0.37
C ALA A 102 5.30 20.64 -0.05
N ARG A 103 5.44 19.37 -0.44
CA ARG A 103 6.63 18.55 -0.15
C ARG A 103 7.69 18.61 -1.25
N TYR A 104 7.27 18.77 -2.50
CA TYR A 104 8.14 18.91 -3.67
C TYR A 104 7.76 20.20 -4.42
N PRO A 105 8.22 21.38 -3.94
CA PRO A 105 8.08 22.60 -4.72
C PRO A 105 8.96 22.50 -5.97
N GLU A 106 8.39 22.86 -7.12
CA GLU A 106 9.11 23.02 -8.39
C GLU A 106 10.17 24.14 -8.31
#